data_AF-A0A6V7L943-F1
#
_entry.id   AF-A0A6V7L943-F1
#
_cell.length_a   1.000
_cell.length_b   1.000
_cell.length_c   1.000
_cell.angle_alpha   90.00
_cell.angle_beta   90.00
_cell.angle_gamma   90.00
#
_symmetry.space_group_name_H-M   'P 1'
#
loop_
_entity.id
_entity.type
_entity.pdbx_description
1 polymer ?
#
loop_
_entity_poly.entity_id
_entity_poly.type
_entity_poly.pdbx_seq_one_letter_code
_entity_poly.pdbx_strand_id
1 'polypeptide(L)'
;WMIHDNPPGKDYYNWTARCLSAGSPYNPYKIEWDPNHPEDCSYNEVNLCRLGDLSRHGTLDIAGRKLDGPRISRKLFTDPLLPLSGVHSILGKSLVIYDDHGPQARGERLACT
;
A
#
# COMPACT_ATOMS: atom_id res chain seq x y z
N TRP A 1 0.97 0.48 3.71
CA TRP A 1 -0.03 0.15 2.67
C TRP A 1 0.32 0.96 1.45
N MET A 2 0.26 0.38 0.26
CA MET A 2 0.85 0.97 -0.95
C MET A 2 0.13 0.58 -2.22
N ILE A 3 0.24 1.39 -3.27
CA ILE A 3 -0.13 1.04 -4.64
C ILE A 3 1.03 0.27 -5.28
N HIS A 4 0.70 -0.77 -6.03
CA HIS A 4 1.63 -1.69 -6.67
C HIS A 4 1.49 -1.69 -8.19
N ASP A 5 2.52 -2.15 -8.90
CA ASP A 5 2.62 -2.02 -10.35
C ASP A 5 1.53 -2.74 -11.15
N ASN A 6 1.20 -3.96 -10.76
CA ASN A 6 0.35 -4.85 -11.53
C ASN A 6 -1.12 -4.78 -11.07
N PRO A 7 -2.07 -5.15 -11.95
CA PRO A 7 -3.48 -5.30 -11.57
C PRO A 7 -3.69 -6.48 -10.60
N PRO A 8 -4.80 -6.47 -9.84
CA PRO A 8 -5.17 -7.57 -8.95
C PRO A 8 -5.55 -8.85 -9.69
N GLY A 9 -5.62 -9.95 -8.94
CA GLY A 9 -6.43 -11.12 -9.30
C GLY A 9 -5.70 -12.24 -10.02
N LYS A 10 -4.36 -12.22 -10.12
CA LYS A 10 -3.60 -13.32 -10.72
C LYS A 10 -3.16 -14.41 -9.73
N ASP A 11 -3.21 -14.16 -8.43
CA ASP A 11 -2.75 -15.06 -7.36
C ASP A 11 -3.83 -15.40 -6.31
N TYR A 12 -5.10 -15.34 -6.69
CA TYR A 12 -6.27 -15.20 -5.81
C TYR A 12 -6.55 -16.35 -4.80
N TYR A 13 -5.73 -17.40 -4.69
CA TYR A 13 -6.05 -18.57 -3.86
C TYR A 13 -4.90 -19.12 -3.00
N ASN A 14 -3.71 -18.52 -3.02
CA ASN A 14 -2.61 -18.99 -2.17
C ASN A 14 -2.51 -18.18 -0.87
N TRP A 15 -2.69 -18.84 0.28
CA TRP A 15 -2.55 -18.20 1.59
C TRP A 15 -1.09 -17.96 1.99
N THR A 16 -0.13 -18.70 1.45
CA THR A 16 1.31 -18.51 1.75
C THR A 16 2.00 -17.48 0.87
N ALA A 17 1.34 -17.04 -0.20
CA ALA A 17 1.90 -16.17 -1.24
C ALA A 17 0.87 -15.12 -1.69
N ARG A 18 0.16 -14.54 -0.72
CA ARG A 18 -0.93 -13.62 -1.01
C ARG A 18 -0.39 -12.32 -1.61
N CYS A 19 -1.03 -11.85 -2.68
CA CYS A 19 -0.76 -10.56 -3.33
C CYS A 19 0.63 -10.40 -3.95
N LEU A 20 1.42 -11.47 -4.11
CA LEU A 20 2.70 -11.41 -4.83
C LEU A 20 2.50 -10.96 -6.28
N SER A 21 1.38 -11.31 -6.91
CA SER A 21 1.09 -10.94 -8.29
C SER A 21 0.98 -9.43 -8.53
N ALA A 22 0.67 -8.65 -7.49
CA ALA A 22 0.65 -7.20 -7.52
C ALA A 22 2.02 -6.60 -7.88
N GLY A 23 3.11 -7.36 -7.71
CA GLY A 23 4.47 -6.92 -8.04
C GLY A 23 5.05 -5.98 -6.99
N SER A 24 5.85 -5.01 -7.43
CA SER A 24 6.57 -4.06 -6.57
C SER A 24 5.72 -2.82 -6.25
N PRO A 25 6.06 -2.07 -5.18
CA PRO A 25 5.47 -0.77 -4.92
C PRO A 25 5.68 0.17 -6.10
N TYR A 26 4.63 0.88 -6.51
CA TYR A 26 4.65 1.73 -7.69
C TYR A 26 5.57 2.94 -7.47
N ASN A 27 6.66 3.01 -8.25
CA ASN A 27 7.70 4.02 -8.10
C ASN A 27 8.20 4.54 -9.46
N PRO A 28 7.36 5.29 -10.21
CA PRO A 28 7.72 5.76 -11.55
C PRO A 28 8.91 6.74 -11.54
N TYR A 29 9.10 7.48 -10.44
CA TYR A 29 10.19 8.45 -10.28
C TYR A 29 11.48 7.84 -9.73
N LYS A 30 11.50 6.53 -9.47
CA LYS A 30 12.68 5.80 -8.97
C LYS A 30 13.26 6.42 -7.70
N ILE A 31 12.39 6.88 -6.81
CA ILE A 31 12.80 7.38 -5.49
C ILE A 31 13.48 6.24 -4.73
N GLU A 32 14.68 6.46 -4.24
CA GLU A 32 15.38 5.51 -3.39
C GLU A 32 14.69 5.44 -2.03
N TRP A 33 14.43 4.23 -1.55
CA TRP A 33 13.75 3.98 -0.29
C TRP A 33 14.77 3.45 0.72
N ASP A 34 14.93 4.15 1.85
CA ASP A 34 15.70 3.66 2.98
C ASP A 34 14.77 2.96 3.98
N PRO A 35 14.84 1.63 4.12
CA PRO A 35 14.04 0.91 5.11
C PRO A 35 14.41 1.24 6.56
N ASN A 36 15.57 1.86 6.82
CA ASN A 36 15.98 2.27 8.16
C ASN A 36 15.38 3.61 8.58
N HIS A 37 14.96 4.43 7.60
CA HIS A 37 14.37 5.75 7.83
C HIS A 37 12.99 5.85 7.14
N PRO A 38 12.03 4.97 7.50
CA PRO A 38 10.71 4.99 6.88
C PRO A 38 9.94 6.30 7.12
N GLU A 39 10.33 7.07 8.13
CA GLU A 39 9.79 8.38 8.48
C GLU A 39 10.08 9.47 7.44
N ASP A 40 11.11 9.29 6.60
CA ASP A 40 11.48 10.23 5.55
C ASP A 40 10.32 10.43 4.56
N CYS A 41 9.52 9.37 4.33
CA CYS A 41 8.28 9.49 3.61
C CYS A 41 7.15 9.95 4.55
N SER A 42 6.89 11.26 4.55
CA SER A 42 5.83 11.87 5.34
C SER A 42 4.94 12.80 4.51
N TYR A 43 3.82 13.22 5.11
CA TYR A 43 2.94 14.25 4.52
C TYR A 43 3.66 15.58 4.23
N ASN A 44 4.70 15.92 5.02
CA ASN A 44 5.45 17.16 4.85
C ASN A 44 6.60 17.01 3.83
N GLU A 45 7.16 15.80 3.72
CA GLU A 45 8.32 15.48 2.87
C GLU A 45 7.96 14.49 1.77
N VAL A 46 6.89 14.79 1.03
CA VAL A 46 6.34 13.89 0.01
C VAL A 46 7.29 13.55 -1.14
N ASN A 47 8.35 14.35 -1.34
CA ASN A 47 9.33 14.14 -2.41
C ASN A 47 10.23 12.92 -2.16
N LEU A 48 10.31 12.45 -0.91
CA LEU A 48 11.04 11.24 -0.52
C LEU A 48 10.15 9.99 -0.57
N CYS A 49 8.86 10.16 -0.84
CA CYS A 49 7.94 9.06 -1.01
C CYS A 49 7.92 8.54 -2.45
N ARG A 50 8.07 7.22 -2.60
CA ARG A 50 7.63 6.54 -3.83
C ARG A 50 6.17 6.89 -4.10
N LEU A 51 5.76 7.10 -5.36
CA LEU A 51 4.40 7.57 -5.68
C LEU A 51 3.31 6.69 -5.05
N GLY A 52 3.48 5.37 -5.12
CA GLY A 52 2.53 4.41 -4.55
C GLY A 52 2.59 4.29 -3.03
N ASP A 53 3.55 4.91 -2.34
CA ASP A 53 3.66 4.77 -0.89
C ASP A 53 2.64 5.64 -0.17
N LEU A 54 1.65 5.01 0.46
CA LEU A 54 0.57 5.72 1.14
C LEU A 54 0.80 5.77 2.66
N SER A 55 1.90 5.20 3.16
CA SER A 55 2.33 5.38 4.56
C SER A 55 2.57 6.85 4.92
N ARG A 56 2.74 7.73 3.91
CA ARG A 56 2.77 9.19 4.07
C ARG A 56 1.55 9.76 4.81
N HIS A 57 0.41 9.04 4.77
CA HIS A 57 -0.82 9.37 5.51
C HIS A 57 -0.91 8.66 6.88
N GLY A 58 0.15 7.98 7.30
CA GLY A 58 0.21 7.13 8.48
C GLY A 58 -0.07 5.65 8.18
N THR A 59 0.20 4.82 9.17
CA THR A 59 -0.20 3.40 9.20
C THR A 59 -1.70 3.26 9.41
N LEU A 60 -2.26 2.09 9.05
CA LEU A 60 -3.69 1.82 9.18
C LEU A 60 -3.95 0.92 10.37
N ASP A 61 -4.86 1.34 11.25
CA ASP A 61 -5.40 0.47 12.29
C ASP A 61 -6.50 -0.44 11.72
N ILE A 62 -6.34 -1.75 11.88
CA ILE A 62 -7.29 -2.74 11.39
C ILE A 62 -8.14 -3.29 12.54
N ALA A 63 -9.45 -3.05 12.49
CA ALA A 63 -10.39 -3.55 13.47
C ALA A 63 -10.50 -5.07 13.37
N GLY A 64 -10.24 -5.77 14.48
CA GLY A 64 -10.49 -7.22 14.56
C GLY A 64 -11.98 -7.59 14.56
N ARG A 65 -12.87 -6.62 14.83
CA ARG A 65 -14.34 -6.82 14.83
C ARG A 65 -15.00 -5.87 13.84
N LYS A 66 -15.94 -6.41 13.06
CA LYS A 66 -16.72 -5.65 12.06
C LYS A 66 -17.41 -4.42 12.67
N LEU A 67 -17.92 -4.53 13.90
CA LEU A 67 -18.59 -3.43 14.61
C LEU A 67 -17.65 -2.24 14.88
N ASP A 68 -16.36 -2.50 15.09
CA ASP A 68 -15.35 -1.46 15.33
C ASP A 68 -14.79 -0.86 14.03
N GLY A 69 -15.06 -1.48 12.88
CA GLY A 69 -14.55 -1.08 11.56
C GLY A 69 -14.80 0.39 11.21
N PRO A 70 -16.03 0.92 11.34
CA PRO A 70 -16.32 2.33 11.06
C PRO A 70 -15.54 3.33 11.91
N ARG A 71 -15.13 2.95 13.13
CA ARG A 71 -14.41 3.81 14.07
C ARG A 71 -12.90 3.71 13.92
N ILE A 72 -12.37 2.50 13.69
CA ILE A 72 -10.92 2.25 13.68
C ILE A 72 -10.37 2.30 12.25
N SER A 73 -10.97 1.54 11.33
CA SER A 73 -10.38 1.25 10.01
C SER A 73 -10.91 2.12 8.88
N ARG A 74 -12.05 2.79 9.07
CA ARG A 74 -12.55 3.74 8.08
C ARG A 74 -11.74 5.03 8.16
N LYS A 75 -10.99 5.31 7.09
CA LYS A 75 -10.22 6.55 6.92
C LYS A 75 -10.61 7.23 5.61
N LEU A 76 -10.42 8.55 5.56
CA LEU A 76 -10.60 9.37 4.38
C LEU A 76 -9.38 10.28 4.27
N PHE A 77 -8.73 10.27 3.10
CA PHE A 77 -7.55 11.07 2.83
C PHE A 77 -7.72 11.79 1.49
N THR A 78 -7.07 12.94 1.36
CA THR A 78 -6.90 13.65 0.09
C THR A 78 -5.43 13.61 -0.27
N ASP A 79 -5.09 12.99 -1.40
CA ASP A 79 -3.71 12.87 -1.86
C ASP A 79 -3.56 13.54 -3.24
N PRO A 80 -2.80 14.64 -3.36
CA PRO A 80 -2.60 15.34 -4.62
C PRO A 80 -1.60 14.66 -5.57
N LEU A 81 -0.88 13.61 -5.13
CA LEU A 81 0.20 12.95 -5.86
C LEU A 81 -0.23 11.67 -6.57
N LEU A 82 -1.51 11.31 -6.45
CA LEU A 82 -2.11 10.12 -7.07
C LEU A 82 -2.90 10.51 -8.33
N PRO A 83 -2.24 10.64 -9.50
CA PRO A 83 -2.93 10.98 -10.73
C PRO A 83 -3.87 9.85 -11.16
N LEU A 84 -5.09 10.20 -11.55
CA LEU A 84 -6.06 9.27 -12.13
C LEU A 84 -5.97 9.22 -13.66
N SER A 85 -5.12 10.04 -14.27
CA SER A 85 -4.92 10.14 -15.71
C SER A 85 -3.44 10.38 -16.07
N GLY A 86 -3.12 10.30 -17.36
CA GLY A 86 -1.76 10.47 -17.86
C GLY A 86 -0.88 9.23 -17.67
N VAL A 87 0.40 9.38 -18.01
CA VAL A 87 1.38 8.28 -18.09
C VAL A 87 1.67 7.63 -16.74
N HIS A 88 1.42 8.34 -15.63
CA HIS A 88 1.63 7.84 -14.29
C HIS A 88 0.34 7.46 -13.56
N SER A 89 -0.79 7.34 -14.28
CA SER A 89 -2.08 7.00 -13.69
C SER A 89 -2.02 5.75 -12.80
N ILE A 90 -2.70 5.81 -11.67
CA ILE A 90 -2.85 4.67 -10.76
C ILE A 90 -4.02 3.75 -11.10
N LEU A 91 -4.80 4.07 -12.14
CA LEU A 91 -5.90 3.20 -12.56
C LEU A 91 -5.35 1.89 -13.13
N GLY A 92 -5.99 0.77 -12.77
CA GLY A 92 -5.57 -0.57 -13.18
C GLY A 92 -4.38 -1.15 -12.39
N LYS A 93 -3.93 -0.44 -11.35
CA LYS A 93 -2.93 -0.91 -10.39
C LYS A 93 -3.59 -1.52 -9.17
N SER A 94 -2.79 -2.25 -8.38
CA SER A 94 -3.26 -2.85 -7.14
C SER A 94 -3.04 -1.98 -5.92
N LEU A 95 -3.93 -2.07 -4.94
CA LEU A 95 -3.71 -1.56 -3.60
C LEU A 95 -3.36 -2.72 -2.67
N VAL A 96 -2.23 -2.64 -1.97
CA VAL A 96 -1.75 -3.67 -1.04
C VAL A 96 -1.75 -3.15 0.39
N ILE A 97 -2.42 -3.88 1.28
CA ILE A 97 -2.38 -3.67 2.72
C ILE A 97 -1.37 -4.64 3.31
N TYR A 98 -0.46 -4.10 4.12
CA TYR A 98 0.57 -4.84 4.81
C TYR A 98 0.17 -5.09 6.27
N ASP A 99 0.75 -6.12 6.85
CA ASP A 99 0.54 -6.52 8.24
C ASP A 99 1.89 -6.87 8.86
N ASP A 100 2.36 -5.95 9.71
CA ASP A 100 3.66 -5.98 10.37
C ASP A 100 3.79 -7.15 11.37
N HIS A 101 2.65 -7.76 11.73
CA HIS A 101 2.57 -8.90 12.66
C HIS A 101 2.07 -10.17 11.97
N GLY A 102 2.17 -10.22 10.64
CA GLY A 102 1.77 -11.37 9.84
C GLY A 102 2.57 -12.64 10.17
N PRO A 103 1.97 -13.84 10.11
CA PRO A 103 2.73 -15.09 10.21
C PRO A 103 3.78 -15.18 9.10
N GLN A 104 5.01 -15.58 9.43
CA GLN A 104 6.11 -15.69 8.44
C GLN A 104 5.71 -16.53 7.21
N ALA A 105 4.96 -17.63 7.41
CA ALA A 105 4.52 -18.51 6.33
C ALA A 105 3.53 -17.85 5.35
N ARG A 106 2.83 -16.78 5.76
CA ARG A 106 1.90 -16.02 4.92
C ARG A 106 2.60 -14.87 4.16
N GLY A 107 3.67 -14.35 4.75
CA GLY A 107 4.29 -13.09 4.37
C GLY A 107 3.55 -11.85 4.90
N GLU A 108 4.11 -10.69 4.56
CA GLU A 108 3.72 -9.37 5.05
C GLU A 108 2.47 -8.77 4.36
N ARG A 109 2.03 -9.33 3.22
CA ARG A 109 0.87 -8.82 2.48
C ARG A 109 -0.44 -9.42 3.03
N LEU A 110 -1.22 -8.60 3.72
CA LEU A 110 -2.50 -9.00 4.33
C LEU A 110 -3.60 -9.18 3.29
N ALA A 111 -3.75 -8.21 2.39
CA ALA A 111 -4.81 -8.16 1.39
C ALA A 111 -4.43 -7.24 0.21
N CYS A 112 -5.06 -7.47 -0.95
CA CYS A 112 -4.94 -6.62 -2.11
C CYS A 112 -6.21 -6.59 -2.94
N THR A 113 -6.35 -5.53 -3.73
CA THR A 113 -7.37 -5.33 -4.77
C THR A 113 -6.75 -4.59 -5.94
#